data_AF-D8PMR1-F1
#
_entry.id   AF-D8PMR1-F1
#
_cell.length_a   1.000
_cell.length_b   1.000
_cell.length_c   1.000
_cell.angle_alpha   90.00
_cell.angle_beta   90.00
_cell.angle_gamma   90.00
#
_symmetry.space_group_name_H-M   'P 1'
#
loop_
_entity.id
_entity.type
_entity.pdbx_description
1 polymer ?
#
loop_
_entity_poly.entity_id
_entity_poly.type
_entity_poly.pdbx_seq_one_letter_code
_entity_poly.pdbx_strand_id
1 'polypeptide(L)'
;MQAECAKARAVLNANIGACYVKLGDHKAAVASCTEALADDPKYIKALQRRASSNEVINTWASLSSASEDYATLLTLIPSHTPLYGEIERAQRRVKPRLEAAQKDEMDEMMGKLKGLGNSVLGYFGLSTDNFKFEQNPQGGYSVNFQQ
;
A
#
# COMPACT_ATOMS: atom_id res chain seq x y z
N MET A 1 28.91 15.10 14.97
CA MET A 1 27.84 15.32 15.96
C MET A 1 26.43 15.10 15.40
N GLN A 2 25.81 16.00 14.61
CA GLN A 2 24.40 15.82 14.19
C GLN A 2 24.14 14.53 13.37
N ALA A 3 25.03 14.19 12.42
CA ALA A 3 24.90 12.97 11.62
C ALA A 3 25.09 11.68 12.45
N GLU A 4 25.95 11.71 13.47
CA GLU A 4 26.14 10.58 14.38
C GLU A 4 24.93 10.38 15.30
N CYS A 5 24.33 11.48 15.77
CA CYS A 5 23.08 11.44 16.51
C CYS A 5 21.94 10.86 15.66
N ALA A 6 21.81 11.26 14.39
CA ALA A 6 20.81 10.69 13.48
C ALA A 6 21.01 9.19 13.28
N LYS A 7 22.25 8.75 13.02
CA LYS A 7 22.56 7.32 12.89
C LYS A 7 22.25 6.53 14.17
N ALA A 8 22.57 7.08 15.34
CA ALA A 8 22.26 6.45 16.62
C ALA A 8 20.75 6.34 16.84
N ARG A 9 19.99 7.40 16.57
CA ARG A 9 18.52 7.38 16.63
C ARG A 9 17.91 6.35 15.68
N ALA A 10 18.40 6.26 14.44
CA ALA A 10 17.95 5.25 13.49
C ALA A 10 18.11 3.83 14.05
N VAL A 11 19.27 3.52 14.66
CA VAL A 11 19.54 2.23 15.29
C VAL A 11 18.61 1.97 16.48
N LEU A 12 18.42 2.96 17.36
CA LEU A 12 17.54 2.84 18.53
C LEU A 12 16.09 2.58 18.11
N ASN A 13 15.56 3.37 17.18
CA ASN A 13 14.20 3.23 16.67
C ASN A 13 13.98 1.91 15.94
N ALA A 14 14.97 1.43 15.17
CA ALA A 14 14.87 0.12 14.54
C ALA A 14 14.89 -1.04 15.55
N ASN A 15 15.59 -0.88 16.68
CA ASN A 15 15.59 -1.86 17.77
C ASN A 15 14.26 -1.86 18.51
N ILE A 16 13.69 -0.69 18.79
CA ILE A 16 12.32 -0.56 19.34
C ILE A 16 11.31 -1.23 18.39
N GLY A 17 11.41 -0.97 17.09
CA GLY A 17 10.61 -1.66 16.08
C GLY A 17 10.76 -3.18 16.14
N ALA A 18 11.98 -3.70 16.34
CA ALA A 18 12.20 -5.14 16.51
C ALA A 18 11.50 -5.71 17.76
N CYS A 19 11.49 -4.97 18.87
CA CYS A 19 10.77 -5.36 20.08
C CYS A 19 9.26 -5.44 19.81
N TYR A 20 8.68 -4.45 19.13
CA TYR A 20 7.26 -4.47 18.78
C TYR A 20 6.88 -5.62 17.83
N VAL A 21 7.74 -5.95 16.85
CA VAL A 21 7.54 -7.14 16.01
C VAL A 21 7.48 -8.42 16.86
N LYS A 22 8.33 -8.54 17.88
CA LYS A 22 8.33 -9.70 18.80
C LYS A 22 7.12 -9.73 19.72
N LEU A 23 6.56 -8.57 20.06
CA LEU A 23 5.32 -8.46 20.83
C LEU A 23 4.05 -8.65 19.98
N GLY A 24 4.19 -8.71 18.64
CA GLY A 24 3.07 -8.81 17.71
C GLY A 24 2.35 -7.47 17.45
N ASP A 25 2.85 -6.36 18.00
CA ASP A 25 2.32 -5.03 17.72
C ASP A 25 2.92 -4.47 16.43
N HIS A 26 2.36 -4.92 15.31
CA HIS A 26 2.84 -4.53 13.99
C HIS A 26 2.61 -3.04 13.67
N LYS A 27 1.63 -2.38 14.29
CA LYS A 27 1.38 -0.95 14.07
C LYS A 27 2.47 -0.11 14.74
N ALA A 28 2.80 -0.42 15.99
CA ALA A 28 3.89 0.24 16.70
C ALA A 28 5.24 -0.06 16.03
N ALA A 29 5.44 -1.28 15.53
CA ALA A 29 6.64 -1.64 14.78
C ALA A 29 6.83 -0.78 13.52
N VAL A 30 5.77 -0.55 12.74
CA VAL A 30 5.79 0.31 11.55
C VAL A 30 6.10 1.76 11.91
N ALA A 31 5.51 2.28 13.00
CA ALA A 31 5.76 3.64 13.46
C ALA A 31 7.25 3.84 13.82
N SER A 32 7.80 2.98 14.69
CA SER A 32 9.22 3.07 15.08
C SER A 32 10.17 2.83 13.90
N CYS A 33 9.87 1.92 12.98
CA CYS A 33 10.70 1.75 11.78
C CYS A 33 10.61 2.95 10.84
N THR A 34 9.47 3.64 10.77
CA THR A 34 9.32 4.87 9.98
C THR A 34 10.17 6.00 10.56
N GLU A 35 10.21 6.15 11.88
CA GLU A 35 11.12 7.11 12.53
C GLU A 35 12.59 6.76 12.26
N ALA A 36 12.94 5.48 12.27
CA ALA A 36 14.30 5.04 11.93
C ALA A 36 14.67 5.40 10.48
N LEU A 37 13.73 5.25 9.55
CA LEU A 37 13.92 5.54 8.12
C LEU A 37 13.90 7.03 7.80
N ALA A 38 13.30 7.86 8.67
CA ALA A 38 13.41 9.31 8.56
C ALA A 38 14.86 9.78 8.80
N ASP A 39 15.60 9.10 9.66
CA ASP A 39 17.01 9.38 9.96
C ASP A 39 17.97 8.67 8.98
N ASP A 40 17.70 7.41 8.62
CA ASP A 40 18.46 6.64 7.62
C ASP A 40 17.51 5.91 6.65
N PRO A 41 17.17 6.53 5.51
CA PRO A 41 16.25 5.95 4.52
C PRO A 41 16.70 4.62 3.92
N LYS A 42 17.99 4.30 4.00
CA LYS A 42 18.58 3.09 3.44
C LYS A 42 18.84 2.03 4.52
N TYR A 43 18.28 2.20 5.72
CA TYR A 43 18.53 1.27 6.80
C TYR A 43 17.81 -0.07 6.58
N ILE A 44 18.58 -1.04 6.06
CA ILE A 44 18.12 -2.38 5.65
C ILE A 44 17.22 -3.04 6.70
N LYS A 45 17.63 -3.04 7.98
CA LYS A 45 16.87 -3.71 9.05
C LYS A 45 15.53 -3.03 9.32
N ALA A 46 15.44 -1.71 9.22
CA ALA A 46 14.20 -0.97 9.41
C ALA A 46 13.25 -1.19 8.23
N LEU A 47 13.74 -1.13 6.99
CA LEU A 47 12.97 -1.47 5.78
C LEU A 47 12.37 -2.89 5.87
N GLN A 48 13.17 -3.88 6.24
CA GLN A 48 12.70 -5.27 6.33
C GLN A 48 11.62 -5.47 7.40
N ARG A 49 11.78 -4.85 8.56
CA ARG A 49 10.81 -4.95 9.67
C ARG A 49 9.52 -4.20 9.36
N ARG A 50 9.62 -3.04 8.72
CA ARG A 50 8.46 -2.27 8.28
C ARG A 50 7.67 -3.03 7.20
N ALA A 51 8.35 -3.54 6.17
CA ALA A 51 7.73 -4.33 5.12
C ALA A 51 7.01 -5.57 5.66
N SER A 52 7.69 -6.37 6.49
CA SER A 52 7.09 -7.58 7.09
C SER A 52 5.92 -7.26 8.02
N SER A 53 5.98 -6.17 8.80
CA SER A 53 4.87 -5.76 9.65
C SER A 53 3.67 -5.26 8.84
N ASN A 54 3.95 -4.54 7.75
CA ASN A 54 2.93 -4.09 6.82
C ASN A 54 2.28 -5.25 6.04
N GLU A 55 3.03 -6.32 5.74
CA GLU A 55 2.45 -7.58 5.22
C GLU A 55 1.45 -8.19 6.21
N VAL A 56 1.69 -8.09 7.51
CA VAL A 56 0.77 -8.61 8.53
C VAL A 56 -0.47 -7.72 8.66
N ILE A 57 -0.32 -6.39 8.57
CA ILE A 57 -1.43 -5.43 8.63
C ILE A 57 -2.41 -5.62 7.45
N ASN A 58 -1.91 -5.96 6.27
CA ASN A 58 -2.71 -6.37 5.10
C ASN A 58 -3.84 -5.41 4.68
N THR A 59 -3.61 -4.09 4.73
CA THR A 59 -4.48 -3.09 4.09
C THR A 59 -3.87 -2.66 2.75
N TRP A 60 -4.65 -2.01 1.86
CA TRP A 60 -4.09 -1.48 0.62
C TRP A 60 -2.90 -0.54 0.88
N ALA A 61 -3.05 0.37 1.84
CA ALA A 61 -1.99 1.29 2.24
C ALA A 61 -0.75 0.57 2.80
N SER A 62 -0.94 -0.45 3.66
CA SER A 62 0.21 -1.17 4.25
C SER A 62 0.91 -2.01 3.19
N LEU A 63 0.18 -2.72 2.33
CA LEU A 63 0.74 -3.54 1.26
C LEU A 63 1.47 -2.68 0.22
N SER A 64 0.98 -1.47 -0.05
CA SER A 64 1.65 -0.50 -0.92
C SER A 64 3.01 -0.12 -0.32
N SER A 65 3.01 0.27 0.97
CA SER A 65 4.25 0.59 1.69
C SER A 65 5.22 -0.59 1.77
N ALA A 66 4.73 -1.83 1.98
CA ALA A 66 5.58 -3.03 1.97
C ALA A 66 6.22 -3.27 0.61
N SER A 67 5.46 -3.09 -0.48
CA SER A 67 5.95 -3.24 -1.85
C SER A 67 7.07 -2.24 -2.18
N GLU A 68 6.92 -0.99 -1.73
CA GLU A 68 7.93 0.07 -1.89
C GLU A 68 9.21 -0.24 -1.09
N ASP A 69 9.07 -0.72 0.15
CA ASP A 69 10.20 -1.11 1.00
C ASP A 69 10.99 -2.27 0.37
N TYR A 70 10.30 -3.28 -0.14
CA TYR A 70 10.94 -4.39 -0.84
C TYR A 70 11.59 -3.97 -2.15
N ALA A 71 10.94 -3.10 -2.93
CA ALA A 71 11.56 -2.52 -4.12
C ALA A 71 12.86 -1.77 -3.77
N THR A 72 12.83 -0.96 -2.71
CA THR A 72 14.02 -0.25 -2.21
C THR A 72 15.11 -1.23 -1.79
N LEU A 73 14.76 -2.27 -1.02
CA LEU A 73 15.71 -3.30 -0.58
C LEU A 73 16.36 -4.04 -1.75
N LEU A 74 15.62 -4.34 -2.82
CA LEU A 74 16.17 -4.97 -4.04
C LEU A 74 17.18 -4.08 -4.77
N THR A 75 17.14 -2.76 -4.57
CA THR A 75 18.17 -1.84 -5.12
C THR A 75 19.42 -1.74 -4.23
N LEU A 76 19.27 -1.97 -2.93
CA LEU A 76 20.35 -1.83 -1.95
C LEU A 76 21.17 -3.11 -1.77
N ILE A 77 20.54 -4.27 -1.92
CA ILE A 77 21.14 -5.56 -1.60
C ILE A 77 21.68 -6.23 -2.88
N PRO A 78 22.95 -6.69 -2.89
CA PRO A 78 23.49 -7.40 -4.04
C PRO A 78 22.73 -8.69 -4.36
N SER A 79 22.49 -8.93 -5.65
CA SER A 79 21.63 -10.03 -6.15
C SER A 79 22.12 -11.44 -5.81
N HIS A 80 23.41 -11.61 -5.53
CA HIS A 80 24.01 -12.90 -5.17
C HIS A 80 23.85 -13.25 -3.69
N THR A 81 23.31 -12.35 -2.86
CA THR A 81 23.13 -12.62 -1.43
C THR A 81 21.86 -13.45 -1.18
N PRO A 82 21.86 -14.36 -0.19
CA PRO A 82 20.65 -15.11 0.19
C PRO A 82 19.46 -14.20 0.51
N LEU A 83 19.76 -13.04 1.12
CA LEU A 83 18.78 -12.03 1.51
C LEU A 83 18.02 -11.46 0.30
N TYR A 84 18.69 -11.30 -0.84
CA TYR A 84 18.04 -10.83 -2.07
C TYR A 84 16.91 -11.76 -2.50
N GLY A 85 17.18 -13.07 -2.52
CA GLY A 85 16.17 -14.08 -2.87
C GLY A 85 15.00 -14.12 -1.88
N GLU A 86 15.24 -13.86 -0.61
CA GLU A 86 14.16 -13.75 0.40
C GLU A 86 13.25 -12.55 0.14
N ILE A 87 13.83 -11.38 -0.14
CA ILE A 87 13.10 -10.15 -0.45
C ILE A 87 12.33 -10.30 -1.75
N GLU A 88 12.94 -10.89 -2.78
CA GLU A 88 12.27 -11.11 -4.06
C GLU A 88 11.06 -12.04 -3.91
N ARG A 89 11.19 -13.11 -3.12
CA ARG A 89 10.05 -13.97 -2.78
C ARG A 89 8.98 -13.22 -2.01
N ALA A 90 9.36 -12.36 -1.06
CA ALA A 90 8.40 -11.52 -0.34
C ALA A 90 7.66 -10.56 -1.26
N GLN A 91 8.38 -9.88 -2.16
CA GLN A 91 7.79 -8.98 -3.15
C GLN A 91 6.79 -9.70 -4.06
N ARG A 92 7.10 -10.93 -4.49
CA ARG A 92 6.17 -11.74 -5.29
C ARG A 92 4.91 -12.14 -4.51
N ARG A 93 4.99 -12.34 -3.19
CA ARG A 93 3.80 -12.62 -2.35
C ARG A 93 2.92 -11.39 -2.13
N VAL A 94 3.52 -10.20 -2.01
CA VAL A 94 2.78 -8.96 -1.76
C VAL A 94 2.00 -8.50 -2.98
N LYS A 95 2.57 -8.60 -4.18
CA LYS A 95 1.94 -8.12 -5.43
C LYS A 95 0.47 -8.54 -5.62
N PRO A 96 0.10 -9.83 -5.60
CA PRO A 96 -1.29 -10.23 -5.81
C PRO A 96 -2.22 -9.74 -4.68
N ARG A 97 -1.73 -9.66 -3.44
CA ARG A 97 -2.50 -9.14 -2.30
C ARG A 97 -2.76 -7.64 -2.45
N LEU A 98 -1.77 -6.90 -2.95
CA LEU A 98 -1.86 -5.48 -3.21
C LEU A 98 -2.88 -5.19 -4.32
N GLU A 99 -2.81 -5.92 -5.44
CA GLU A 99 -3.76 -5.79 -6.55
C GLU A 99 -5.20 -6.11 -6.11
N ALA A 100 -5.38 -7.16 -5.31
CA ALA A 100 -6.67 -7.51 -4.74
C ALA A 100 -7.20 -6.40 -3.82
N ALA A 101 -6.41 -5.95 -2.85
CA ALA A 101 -6.81 -4.87 -1.94
C ALA A 101 -7.10 -3.56 -2.67
N GLN A 102 -6.33 -3.23 -3.71
CA GLN A 102 -6.57 -2.06 -4.55
C GLN A 102 -7.92 -2.16 -5.27
N LYS A 103 -8.22 -3.32 -5.86
CA LYS A 103 -9.48 -3.55 -6.55
C LYS A 103 -10.66 -3.45 -5.59
N ASP A 104 -10.58 -4.09 -4.43
CA ASP A 104 -11.65 -4.09 -3.43
C ASP A 104 -11.96 -2.66 -2.94
N GLU A 105 -10.93 -1.86 -2.65
CA GLU A 105 -11.12 -0.47 -2.24
C GLU A 105 -11.67 0.41 -3.39
N MET A 106 -11.23 0.19 -4.62
CA MET A 106 -11.77 0.89 -5.79
C MET A 106 -13.25 0.54 -6.04
N ASP A 107 -13.61 -0.73 -5.92
CA ASP A 107 -15.00 -1.19 -6.07
C ASP A 107 -15.89 -0.58 -4.97
N GLU A 108 -15.40 -0.50 -3.72
CA GLU A 108 -16.11 0.15 -2.62
C GLU A 108 -16.29 1.67 -2.88
N MET A 109 -15.23 2.36 -3.30
CA MET A 109 -15.29 3.79 -3.64
C MET A 109 -16.27 4.05 -4.79
N MET A 110 -16.25 3.22 -5.83
CA MET A 110 -17.19 3.30 -6.94
C MET A 110 -18.63 3.06 -6.50
N GLY A 111 -18.86 2.10 -5.60
CA GLY A 111 -20.17 1.87 -4.98
C GLY A 111 -20.66 3.09 -4.21
N LYS A 112 -19.80 3.72 -3.40
CA LYS A 112 -20.13 4.95 -2.66
C LYS A 112 -20.43 6.12 -3.58
N LEU A 113 -19.65 6.30 -4.64
CA LEU A 113 -19.86 7.33 -5.66
C LEU A 113 -21.19 7.13 -6.39
N LYS A 114 -21.52 5.90 -6.77
CA LYS A 114 -22.84 5.57 -7.35
C LYS A 114 -23.97 5.84 -6.36
N GLY A 115 -23.82 5.45 -5.10
CA GLY A 115 -24.81 5.72 -4.05
C GLY A 115 -25.07 7.22 -3.85
N LEU A 116 -24.01 8.03 -3.86
CA LEU A 116 -24.13 9.49 -3.81
C LEU A 116 -24.84 10.03 -5.06
N GLY A 117 -24.46 9.56 -6.25
CA GLY A 117 -25.11 9.91 -7.51
C GLY A 117 -26.60 9.57 -7.49
N ASN A 118 -26.96 8.37 -7.05
CA ASN A 118 -28.35 7.91 -6.90
C ASN A 118 -29.12 8.70 -5.86
N SER A 119 -28.48 9.17 -4.78
CA SER A 119 -29.13 10.03 -3.80
C SER A 119 -29.54 11.36 -4.41
N VAL A 120 -28.73 11.92 -5.31
CA VAL A 120 -29.05 13.16 -6.04
C VAL A 120 -30.09 12.91 -7.15
N LEU A 121 -29.88 11.87 -7.96
CA LEU A 121 -30.77 11.50 -9.06
C LEU A 121 -32.15 11.03 -8.59
N GLY A 122 -32.22 10.41 -7.41
CA GLY A 122 -33.47 9.93 -6.81
C GLY A 122 -34.47 11.04 -6.54
N TYR A 123 -34.03 12.27 -6.23
CA TYR A 123 -34.92 13.43 -6.12
C TYR A 123 -35.66 13.77 -7.42
N PHE A 124 -35.15 13.28 -8.55
CA PHE A 124 -35.74 13.42 -9.88
C PHE A 124 -36.38 12.12 -10.39
N GLY A 125 -36.46 11.07 -9.55
CA GLY A 125 -36.96 9.76 -9.95
C GLY A 125 -36.01 8.98 -10.86
N LEU A 126 -34.71 9.26 -10.80
CA LEU A 126 -33.66 8.69 -11.66
C LEU A 126 -32.65 7.85 -10.87
N SER A 127 -31.92 6.97 -11.57
CA SER A 127 -30.75 6.24 -11.07
C SER A 127 -29.59 6.36 -12.07
N THR A 128 -28.35 6.19 -11.60
CA THR A 128 -27.16 6.04 -12.43
C THR A 128 -27.28 4.85 -13.39
N ASP A 129 -28.11 3.85 -13.06
CA ASP A 129 -28.36 2.68 -13.91
C ASP A 129 -29.24 3.00 -15.12
N ASN A 130 -29.97 4.13 -15.08
CA ASN A 130 -30.79 4.59 -16.20
C ASN A 130 -29.93 5.07 -17.38
N PHE A 131 -28.63 5.33 -17.18
CA PHE A 131 -27.72 5.84 -18.20
C PHE A 131 -26.80 4.71 -18.71
N LYS A 132 -27.05 4.23 -19.93
CA LYS A 132 -26.22 3.24 -20.61
C LYS A 132 -25.25 3.90 -21.58
N PHE A 133 -23.97 3.55 -21.46
CA PHE A 133 -22.94 4.02 -22.37
C PHE A 133 -22.71 2.98 -23.47
N GLU A 134 -22.84 3.39 -24.72
CA GLU A 134 -22.56 2.56 -25.90
C GLU A 134 -21.39 3.17 -26.67
N GLN A 135 -20.39 2.35 -27.01
CA GLN A 135 -19.21 2.79 -27.74
C GLN A 135 -19.43 2.58 -29.25
N ASN A 136 -19.33 3.66 -30.02
CA ASN A 136 -19.49 3.60 -31.47
C ASN A 136 -18.20 3.08 -32.13
N PRO A 137 -18.26 2.40 -33.30
CA PRO A 137 -17.10 1.87 -34.01
C PRO A 137 -16.03 2.91 -34.38
N GLN A 138 -16.37 4.19 -34.38
CA GLN A 138 -15.48 5.34 -34.66
C GLN A 138 -14.80 5.89 -33.40
N GLY A 139 -14.99 5.25 -32.24
CA GLY A 139 -14.36 5.65 -30.97
C GLY A 139 -15.09 6.70 -30.15
N GLY A 140 -16.29 7.15 -30.58
CA GLY A 140 -17.16 8.03 -29.80
C GLY A 140 -18.01 7.27 -28.77
N TYR A 141 -18.44 7.93 -27.69
CA TYR A 141 -19.36 7.38 -26.70
C TYR A 141 -20.75 8.00 -26.86
N SER A 142 -21.78 7.18 -26.95
CA SER A 142 -23.19 7.60 -26.88
C SER A 142 -23.77 7.26 -25.50
N VAL A 143 -24.55 8.17 -24.92
CA VAL A 143 -25.28 7.93 -23.66
C VAL A 143 -26.75 7.74 -23.99
N ASN A 144 -27.25 6.54 -23.78
CA ASN A 144 -28.66 6.20 -23.92
C ASN A 144 -29.33 6.18 -22.55
N PHE A 145 -30.47 6.84 -22.43
CA PHE A 145 -31.29 6.82 -21.23
C PHE A 145 -32.39 5.77 -21.36
N GLN A 146 -32.51 4.87 -20.39
CA GLN A 146 -33.59 3.87 -20.28
C GLN A 146 -34.26 4.02 -18.92
N GLN A 147 -35.59 4.14 -18.94
CA GLN A 147 -36.44 4.31 -17.75
C GLN A 147 -37.31 3.07 -17.54
#